data_AF-A0A819NWJ2-F1
#
_entry.id   AF-A0A819NWJ2-F1
#
_cell.length_a   1.000
_cell.length_b   1.000
_cell.length_c   1.000
_cell.angle_alpha   90.00
_cell.angle_beta   90.00
_cell.angle_gamma   90.00
#
_symmetry.space_group_name_H-M   'P 1'
#
loop_
_entity.id
_entity.type
_entity.pdbx_description
1 polymer ?
#
loop_
_entity_poly.entity_id
_entity_poly.type
_entity_poly.pdbx_seq_one_letter_code
_entity_poly.pdbx_strand_id
1 'polypeptide(L)'
;MRVPNIFDSNNIACGLYPCYQDIPWINAWDYFSNGILCNILEAFFTILLVFRTIWRKYISTRYFHWKKYRKMIIQLLSISILSLSINLPQALITFVQSQPNMSHFGSTVAPYFFYLTTYVVLFLPIVCFVCLPELWPQVFFFCQQHRGAVAPIIIAA
;
A
#
# COMPACT_ATOMS: atom_id res chain seq x y z
N MET A 1 -5.10 -29.52 -14.60
CA MET A 1 -6.43 -29.77 -14.02
C MET A 1 -7.19 -28.46 -14.01
N ARG A 2 -8.36 -28.36 -14.67
CA ARG A 2 -9.17 -27.15 -14.70
C ARG A 2 -10.16 -27.25 -13.54
N VAL A 3 -9.93 -26.49 -12.47
CA VAL A 3 -10.83 -26.44 -11.31
C VAL A 3 -12.12 -25.74 -11.77
N PRO A 4 -13.31 -26.32 -11.56
CA PRO A 4 -14.55 -25.63 -11.87
C PRO A 4 -14.66 -24.35 -11.03
N ASN A 5 -15.01 -23.22 -11.65
CA ASN A 5 -15.26 -21.98 -10.92
C ASN A 5 -16.56 -22.13 -10.12
N ILE A 6 -16.42 -22.45 -8.84
CA ILE A 6 -17.55 -22.51 -7.90
C ILE A 6 -17.72 -21.10 -7.33
N PHE A 7 -18.87 -20.49 -7.60
CA PHE A 7 -19.21 -19.19 -7.04
C PHE A 7 -19.77 -19.40 -5.64
N ASP A 8 -19.01 -19.00 -4.62
CA ASP A 8 -19.43 -19.09 -3.22
C ASP A 8 -19.97 -17.74 -2.75
N SER A 9 -21.30 -17.65 -2.59
CA SER A 9 -22.02 -16.44 -2.19
C SER A 9 -21.80 -16.02 -0.74
N ASN A 10 -21.15 -16.85 0.09
CA ASN A 10 -20.80 -16.49 1.47
C ASN A 10 -19.53 -15.63 1.58
N ASN A 11 -18.76 -15.49 0.49
CA ASN A 11 -17.57 -14.66 0.49
C ASN A 11 -17.93 -13.20 0.18
N ILE A 12 -17.44 -12.29 1.03
CA ILE A 12 -17.69 -10.84 0.94
C ILE A 12 -17.08 -10.20 -0.33
N ALA A 13 -16.18 -10.91 -1.01
CA ALA A 13 -15.54 -10.49 -2.24
C ALA A 13 -15.15 -11.70 -3.13
N CYS A 14 -15.21 -11.51 -4.45
CA CYS A 14 -14.67 -12.47 -5.41
C CYS A 14 -13.13 -12.50 -5.32
N GLY A 15 -12.53 -13.69 -5.23
CA GLY A 15 -11.07 -13.84 -5.22
C GLY A 15 -10.39 -13.69 -3.85
N LEU A 16 -11.15 -13.76 -2.75
CA LEU A 16 -10.61 -13.77 -1.38
C LEU A 16 -9.67 -14.96 -1.10
N TYR A 17 -9.84 -16.06 -1.83
CA TYR A 17 -9.00 -17.25 -1.75
C TYR A 17 -8.38 -17.55 -3.12
N PRO A 18 -7.17 -17.08 -3.41
CA PRO A 18 -6.50 -17.43 -4.64
C PRO A 18 -6.15 -18.93 -4.66
N CYS A 19 -6.33 -19.59 -5.80
CA CYS A 19 -6.10 -21.04 -5.92
C CYS A 19 -4.65 -21.50 -5.61
N TYR A 20 -3.68 -20.58 -5.57
CA TYR A 20 -2.31 -20.91 -5.16
C TYR A 20 -2.19 -21.12 -3.64
N GLN A 21 -3.18 -20.68 -2.87
CA GLN A 21 -3.21 -20.76 -1.41
C GLN A 21 -3.47 -22.20 -0.92
N ASP A 22 -4.03 -23.06 -1.78
CA ASP A 22 -4.16 -24.51 -1.55
C ASP A 22 -2.81 -25.23 -1.49
N ILE A 23 -1.76 -24.61 -2.03
CA ILE A 23 -0.42 -25.18 -2.06
C ILE A 23 0.33 -24.68 -0.80
N PRO A 24 0.51 -25.53 0.23
CA PRO A 24 0.94 -25.08 1.56
C PRO A 24 2.33 -24.45 1.58
N TRP A 25 3.24 -24.91 0.71
CA TRP A 25 4.60 -24.38 0.64
C TRP A 25 4.66 -22.99 -0.02
N ILE A 26 3.84 -22.73 -1.05
CA ILE A 26 3.73 -21.40 -1.68
C ILE A 26 3.09 -20.44 -0.71
N ASN A 27 2.03 -20.87 -0.03
CA ASN A 27 1.32 -20.07 0.94
C ASN A 27 2.23 -19.64 2.10
N ALA A 28 2.99 -20.58 2.66
CA ALA A 28 3.97 -20.29 3.71
C ALA A 28 5.07 -19.33 3.23
N TRP A 29 5.55 -19.49 1.99
CA TRP A 29 6.54 -18.60 1.40
C TRP A 29 6.02 -17.18 1.22
N ASP A 30 4.79 -17.02 0.70
CA ASP A 30 4.17 -15.71 0.48
C ASP A 30 3.99 -14.95 1.81
N TYR A 31 3.49 -15.62 2.85
CA TYR A 31 3.36 -14.99 4.17
C TYR A 31 4.70 -14.65 4.83
N PHE A 32 5.69 -15.53 4.70
CA PHE A 32 6.99 -15.29 5.33
C PHE A 32 7.77 -14.20 4.60
N SER A 33 7.90 -14.29 3.28
CA SER A 33 8.69 -13.37 2.47
C SER A 33 7.96 -12.04 2.22
N ASN A 34 6.72 -12.07 1.76
CA ASN A 34 5.99 -10.83 1.43
C ASN A 34 5.26 -10.24 2.64
N GLY A 35 4.88 -11.06 3.62
CA GLY A 35 4.32 -10.57 4.87
C GLY A 35 5.41 -10.10 5.82
N ILE A 36 6.15 -11.02 6.42
CA ILE A 36 7.04 -10.72 7.54
C ILE A 36 8.31 -9.98 7.08
N LEU A 37 9.01 -10.52 6.08
CA LEU A 37 10.31 -10.00 5.67
C LEU A 37 10.16 -8.61 5.03
N CYS A 38 9.17 -8.40 4.18
CA CYS A 38 8.86 -7.08 3.63
C CYS A 38 8.52 -6.05 4.72
N ASN A 39 7.71 -6.38 5.72
CA ASN A 39 7.40 -5.47 6.84
C ASN A 39 8.65 -5.12 7.66
N ILE A 40 9.53 -6.09 7.93
CA ILE A 40 10.78 -5.84 8.66
C ILE A 40 11.71 -4.93 7.85
N LEU A 41 11.86 -5.20 6.55
CA LEU A 41 12.67 -4.36 5.67
C LEU A 41 12.09 -2.95 5.57
N GLU A 42 10.78 -2.81 5.41
CA GLU A 42 10.09 -1.52 5.36
C GLU A 42 10.36 -0.70 6.62
N ALA A 43 10.21 -1.31 7.80
CA ALA A 43 10.52 -0.67 9.08
C ALA A 43 12.01 -0.27 9.17
N PHE A 44 12.91 -1.18 8.81
CA PHE A 44 14.35 -0.95 8.86
C PHE A 44 14.78 0.21 7.94
N PHE A 45 14.33 0.21 6.68
CA PHE A 45 14.66 1.27 5.73
C PHE A 45 14.06 2.61 6.14
N THR A 46 12.85 2.63 6.69
CA THR A 46 12.21 3.85 7.20
C THR A 46 13.02 4.44 8.36
N ILE A 47 13.43 3.62 9.33
CA ILE A 47 14.28 4.05 10.44
C ILE A 47 15.63 4.55 9.93
N LEU A 48 16.27 3.82 9.02
CA LEU A 48 17.58 4.17 8.46
C LEU A 48 17.53 5.49 7.69
N LEU A 49 16.45 5.76 6.96
CA LEU A 49 16.24 7.03 6.26
C LEU A 49 16.04 8.20 7.23
N VAL A 50 15.27 8.00 8.31
CA VAL A 50 15.11 9.00 9.39
C VAL A 50 16.46 9.28 10.06
N PHE A 51 17.20 8.23 10.42
CA PHE A 51 18.51 8.39 11.04
C PHE A 51 19.49 9.13 10.11
N ARG A 52 19.59 8.72 8.84
CA ARG A 52 20.48 9.35 7.85
C ARG A 52 20.13 10.82 7.63
N THR A 53 18.86 11.18 7.66
CA THR A 53 18.43 12.58 7.48
C THR A 53 18.71 13.44 8.71
N ILE A 54 18.53 12.90 9.92
CA ILE A 54 18.95 13.57 11.17
C ILE A 54 20.47 13.75 11.20
N TRP A 55 21.22 12.71 10.85
CA TRP A 55 22.68 12.74 10.80
C TRP A 55 23.19 13.77 9.79
N ARG A 56 22.61 13.81 8.58
CA ARG A 56 22.92 14.82 7.57
C ARG A 56 22.59 16.24 8.03
N LYS A 57 21.51 16.43 8.81
CA LYS A 57 21.21 17.73 9.43
C LYS A 57 22.27 18.13 10.45
N TYR A 58 22.74 17.19 11.26
CA TYR A 58 23.74 17.46 12.29
C TYR A 58 25.11 17.81 11.69
N ILE A 59 25.52 17.11 10.62
CA ILE A 59 26.82 17.35 9.96
C ILE A 59 26.81 18.54 9.00
N SER A 60 25.66 18.86 8.37
CA SER A 60 25.63 19.90 7.33
C SER A 60 25.19 21.26 7.87
N THR A 61 26.14 22.19 7.99
CA THR A 61 25.92 23.58 8.41
C THR A 61 25.37 24.50 7.29
N ARG A 62 25.33 24.02 6.03
CA ARG A 62 24.83 24.80 4.88
C ARG A 62 23.34 24.57 4.64
N TYR A 63 22.69 25.57 4.03
CA TYR A 63 21.30 25.62 3.52
C TYR A 63 20.70 24.25 3.15
N PHE A 64 20.39 23.46 4.16
CA PHE A 64 19.75 22.18 4.00
C PHE A 64 18.28 22.50 3.80
N HIS A 65 17.72 22.07 2.67
CA HIS A 65 16.30 22.24 2.34
C HIS A 65 15.44 21.31 3.22
N TRP A 66 15.46 21.55 4.54
CA TRP A 66 14.83 20.76 5.59
C TRP A 66 13.33 20.62 5.36
N LYS A 67 12.68 21.66 4.83
CA LYS A 67 11.25 21.62 4.47
C LYS A 67 10.94 20.54 3.43
N LYS A 68 11.82 20.29 2.45
CA LYS A 68 11.61 19.27 1.41
C LYS A 68 11.83 17.86 1.95
N TYR A 69 12.94 17.63 2.67
CA TYR A 69 13.22 16.34 3.30
C TYR A 69 12.19 15.94 4.35
N ARG A 70 11.71 16.89 5.17
CA ARG A 70 10.67 16.62 6.17
C ARG A 70 9.37 16.11 5.54
N LYS A 71 8.96 16.66 4.39
CA LYS A 71 7.75 16.19 3.67
C LYS A 71 7.90 14.76 3.17
N MET A 72 9.04 14.45 2.54
CA MET A 72 9.35 13.09 2.06
C MET A 72 9.40 12.08 3.21
N ILE A 73 10.00 12.44 4.35
CA ILE A 73 10.04 11.57 5.54
C ILE A 73 8.62 11.34 6.06
N ILE A 74 7.79 12.39 6.20
CA ILE A 74 6.41 12.25 6.69
C ILE A 74 5.59 11.35 5.76
N GLN A 75 5.75 11.46 4.44
CA GLN A 75 5.10 10.55 3.48
C GLN A 75 5.52 9.11 3.71
N LEU A 76 6.83 8.86 3.76
CA LEU A 76 7.36 7.51 3.93
C LEU A 76 6.91 6.90 5.26
N LEU A 77 6.92 7.70 6.32
CA LEU A 77 6.51 7.30 7.66
C LEU A 77 5.00 7.05 7.70
N SER A 78 4.20 7.86 7.00
CA SER A 78 2.75 7.64 6.86
C SER A 78 2.45 6.33 6.13
N ILE A 79 3.14 6.05 5.02
CA ILE A 79 2.98 4.80 4.26
C ILE A 79 3.39 3.62 5.13
N SER A 80 4.53 3.73 5.83
CA SER A 80 5.02 2.68 6.72
C SER A 80 4.08 2.40 7.90
N ILE A 81 3.52 3.44 8.54
CA ILE A 81 2.51 3.25 9.60
C ILE A 81 1.25 2.60 9.04
N LEU A 82 0.77 3.02 7.86
CA LEU A 82 -0.41 2.42 7.23
C LEU A 82 -0.16 0.95 6.87
N SER A 83 0.99 0.64 6.29
CA SER A 83 1.41 -0.72 5.97
C SER A 83 1.49 -1.57 7.24
N LEU A 84 2.21 -1.12 8.26
CA LEU A 84 2.34 -1.84 9.54
C LEU A 84 0.99 -2.02 10.25
N SER A 85 0.14 -1.00 10.30
CA SER A 85 -1.13 -1.10 11.05
C SER A 85 -2.15 -2.04 10.42
N ILE A 86 -2.04 -2.34 9.12
CA ILE A 86 -3.00 -3.17 8.38
C ILE A 86 -2.39 -4.52 7.98
N ASN A 87 -1.17 -4.53 7.44
CA ASN A 87 -0.50 -5.76 7.01
C ASN A 87 -0.02 -6.61 8.18
N LEU A 88 0.44 -6.00 9.28
CA LEU A 88 0.94 -6.75 10.44
C LEU A 88 -0.15 -7.56 11.14
N PRO A 89 -1.35 -7.01 11.49
CA PRO A 89 -2.41 -7.83 12.08
C PRO A 89 -2.90 -8.92 11.12
N GLN A 90 -2.97 -8.64 9.81
CA GLN A 90 -3.33 -9.66 8.82
C GLN A 90 -2.28 -10.79 8.76
N ALA A 91 -0.99 -10.46 8.68
CA ALA A 91 0.09 -11.44 8.68
C ALA A 91 0.11 -12.28 9.96
N LEU A 92 -0.14 -11.66 11.13
CA LEU A 92 -0.23 -12.36 12.41
C LEU A 92 -1.42 -13.33 12.46
N ILE A 93 -2.62 -12.90 12.06
CA ILE A 93 -3.80 -13.78 12.06
C ILE A 93 -3.53 -15.00 11.20
N THR A 94 -2.95 -14.79 10.01
CA THR A 94 -2.71 -15.90 9.08
C THR A 94 -1.59 -16.84 9.54
N PHE A 95 -0.56 -16.30 10.19
CA PHE A 95 0.48 -17.10 10.83
C PHE A 95 -0.06 -17.94 12.00
N VAL A 96 -0.98 -17.39 12.79
CA VAL A 96 -1.64 -18.15 13.87
C VAL A 96 -2.53 -19.24 13.28
N GLN A 97 -3.27 -18.95 12.21
CA GLN A 97 -4.12 -19.93 11.51
C GLN A 97 -3.34 -21.07 10.85
N SER A 98 -2.07 -20.86 10.48
CA SER A 98 -1.23 -21.92 9.92
C SER A 98 -0.83 -22.98 10.95
N GLN A 99 -1.08 -22.76 12.24
CA GLN A 99 -0.83 -23.76 13.28
C GLN A 99 -1.99 -24.77 13.34
N PRO A 100 -1.70 -26.09 13.46
CA PRO A 100 -2.68 -27.16 13.32
C PRO A 100 -3.85 -27.11 14.32
N ASN A 101 -3.70 -26.41 15.44
CA ASN A 101 -4.73 -26.31 16.48
C ASN A 101 -5.48 -24.96 16.49
N MET A 102 -5.16 -24.02 15.59
CA MET A 102 -5.62 -22.62 15.66
C MET A 102 -6.31 -22.14 14.37
N SER A 103 -6.78 -23.06 13.52
CA SER A 103 -7.42 -22.73 12.23
C SER A 103 -8.68 -21.86 12.35
N HIS A 104 -9.38 -21.91 13.49
CA HIS A 104 -10.57 -21.09 13.76
C HIS A 104 -10.23 -19.68 14.30
N PHE A 105 -8.96 -19.41 14.65
CA PHE A 105 -8.59 -18.14 15.26
C PHE A 105 -8.73 -16.99 14.26
N GLY A 106 -9.59 -16.02 14.56
CA GLY A 106 -9.75 -14.82 13.73
C GLY A 106 -10.36 -15.06 12.34
N SER A 107 -10.98 -16.22 12.09
CA SER A 107 -11.63 -16.54 10.81
C SER A 107 -12.72 -15.53 10.41
N THR A 108 -13.44 -14.97 11.39
CA THR A 108 -14.45 -13.92 11.16
C THR A 108 -13.81 -12.57 10.84
N VAL A 109 -12.60 -12.29 11.33
CA VAL A 109 -11.98 -10.95 11.27
C VAL A 109 -11.01 -10.82 10.08
N ALA A 110 -10.37 -11.92 9.68
CA ALA A 110 -9.47 -11.99 8.53
C ALA A 110 -10.01 -11.34 7.23
N PRO A 111 -11.26 -11.59 6.79
CA PRO A 111 -11.76 -11.00 5.55
C PRO A 111 -11.95 -9.48 5.63
N TYR A 112 -12.21 -8.92 6.82
CA TYR A 112 -12.30 -7.46 7.01
C TYR A 112 -10.93 -6.80 6.84
N PHE A 113 -9.87 -7.42 7.35
CA PHE A 113 -8.51 -6.93 7.14
C PHE A 113 -8.12 -6.98 5.66
N PHE A 114 -8.39 -8.10 4.98
CA PHE A 114 -8.13 -8.22 3.54
C PHE A 114 -8.84 -7.13 2.71
N TYR A 115 -10.10 -6.87 3.06
CA TYR A 115 -10.88 -5.79 2.44
C TYR A 115 -10.22 -4.42 2.69
N LEU A 116 -9.90 -4.09 3.94
CA LEU A 116 -9.23 -2.84 4.31
C LEU A 116 -7.89 -2.66 3.58
N THR A 117 -7.07 -3.70 3.47
CA THR A 117 -5.79 -3.66 2.75
C THR A 117 -6.00 -3.28 1.29
N THR A 118 -7.04 -3.83 0.65
CA THR A 118 -7.40 -3.50 -0.74
C THR A 118 -7.76 -2.01 -0.88
N TYR A 119 -8.55 -1.45 0.04
CA TYR A 119 -8.84 -0.01 0.03
C TYR A 119 -7.59 0.83 0.22
N VAL A 120 -6.73 0.47 1.17
CA VAL A 120 -5.52 1.25 1.42
C VAL A 120 -4.58 1.26 0.22
N VAL A 121 -4.43 0.13 -0.48
CA VAL A 121 -3.65 0.08 -1.73
C VAL A 121 -4.27 0.99 -2.80
N LEU A 122 -5.59 1.05 -2.91
CA LEU A 122 -6.29 1.95 -3.85
C LEU A 122 -6.15 3.43 -3.48
N PHE A 123 -6.14 3.77 -2.18
CA PHE A 123 -5.98 5.15 -1.71
C PHE A 123 -4.52 5.61 -1.67
N LEU A 124 -3.56 4.69 -1.63
CA LEU A 124 -2.13 4.98 -1.59
C LEU A 124 -1.66 5.95 -2.68
N PRO A 125 -2.01 5.79 -3.99
CA PRO A 125 -1.63 6.78 -5.00
C PRO A 125 -2.22 8.16 -4.70
N ILE A 126 -3.46 8.25 -4.23
CA ILE A 126 -4.11 9.52 -3.90
C ILE A 126 -3.37 10.23 -2.76
N VAL A 127 -3.04 9.50 -1.70
CA VAL A 127 -2.26 10.03 -0.57
C VAL A 127 -0.87 10.49 -1.04
N CYS A 128 -0.20 9.70 -1.88
CA CYS A 128 1.07 10.07 -2.48
C CYS A 128 0.96 11.35 -3.31
N PHE A 129 -0.06 11.48 -4.18
CA PHE A 129 -0.29 12.68 -5.00
C PHE A 129 -0.55 13.93 -4.15
N VAL A 130 -1.37 13.83 -3.09
CA VAL A 130 -1.65 14.96 -2.19
C VAL A 130 -0.39 15.43 -1.48
N CYS A 131 0.49 14.50 -1.13
CA CYS A 131 1.71 14.83 -0.42
C CYS A 131 2.90 15.25 -1.31
N LEU A 132 2.77 15.20 -2.66
CA LEU A 132 3.69 15.86 -3.61
C LEU A 132 3.11 17.23 -4.05
N PRO A 133 3.32 18.31 -3.27
CA PRO A 133 2.86 19.65 -3.63
C PRO A 133 3.57 20.22 -4.87
N GLU A 134 4.66 19.60 -5.32
CA GLU A 134 5.41 20.01 -6.52
C GLU A 134 4.66 19.62 -7.81
N LEU A 135 3.78 18.61 -7.78
CA LEU A 135 2.97 18.21 -8.94
C LEU A 135 1.67 19.00 -9.09
N TRP A 136 1.15 19.57 -8.01
CA TRP A 136 -0.07 20.38 -8.04
C TRP A 136 -0.07 21.49 -9.09
N PRO A 137 0.98 22.34 -9.20
CA PRO A 137 1.00 23.39 -10.23
C PRO A 137 1.03 22.82 -11.65
N GLN A 138 1.67 21.67 -11.89
CA GLN A 138 1.73 21.05 -13.22
C GLN A 138 0.38 20.44 -13.63
N VAL A 139 -0.32 19.78 -12.72
CA VAL A 139 -1.66 19.25 -12.96
C VAL A 139 -2.66 20.39 -13.19
N PHE A 140 -2.55 21.47 -12.42
CA PHE A 140 -3.40 22.64 -12.61
C PHE A 140 -3.14 23.31 -13.97
N PHE A 141 -1.88 23.44 -14.39
CA PHE A 141 -1.52 23.93 -15.73
C PHE A 141 -2.08 23.04 -16.84
N PHE A 142 -1.99 21.70 -16.70
CA PHE A 142 -2.54 20.76 -17.69
C PHE A 142 -4.06 20.87 -17.80
N CYS A 143 -4.77 20.97 -16.67
CA CYS A 143 -6.22 21.19 -16.65
C CYS A 143 -6.64 22.56 -17.21
N GLN A 144 -5.81 23.60 -17.00
CA GLN A 144 -6.07 24.94 -17.54
C GLN A 144 -5.84 24.99 -19.06
N GLN A 145 -4.83 24.27 -19.56
CA GLN A 145 -4.51 24.17 -20.98
C GLN A 145 -5.58 23.39 -21.76
N HIS A 146 -6.17 22.34 -21.17
CA HIS A 146 -7.28 21.61 -21.78
C HIS A 146 -8.64 22.33 -21.70
N ARG A 147 -8.82 23.29 -20.78
CA ARG A 147 -10.02 24.15 -20.75
C ARG A 147 -10.06 25.18 -21.90
N GLY A 148 -8.93 25.51 -22.53
CA GLY A 148 -8.87 26.42 -23.68
C GLY A 148 -9.06 25.76 -25.06
N ALA A 149 -9.12 24.43 -25.13
CA ALA A 149 -9.13 23.66 -26.38
C ALA A 149 -10.49 23.03 -26.72
N VAL A 150 -11.60 23.61 -26.25
CA VAL A 150 -12.94 23.27 -26.77
C VAL A 150 -13.20 24.19 -27.96
N ALA A 151 -12.61 23.86 -29.11
CA ALA A 151 -12.99 24.49 -30.37
C ALA A 151 -14.41 24.00 -30.74
N PRO A 152 -15.36 24.89 -31.07
CA PRO A 152 -16.67 24.47 -31.54
C PRO A 152 -16.50 23.68 -32.84
N ILE A 153 -17.01 22.46 -32.88
CA ILE A 153 -17.14 21.68 -34.11
C ILE A 153 -18.18 22.41 -34.96
N ILE A 154 -17.73 23.24 -35.89
CA ILE A 154 -18.58 23.81 -36.94
C ILE A 154 -18.83 22.69 -37.93
N ILE A 155 -19.99 22.06 -37.83
CA ILE A 155 -20.50 21.13 -38.84
C ILE A 155 -20.97 22.02 -40.01
N ALA A 156 -20.19 22.07 -41.09
CA ALA A 156 -20.64 22.66 -42.35
C ALA A 156 -21.55 21.64 -43.05
N ALA A 157 -22.80 22.07 -43.30
CA ALA A 157 -23.84 21.35 -44.02
C ALA A 157 -23.63 21.39 -45.53
#